data_AF-A0A347AFG9-F1
#
_entry.id   AF-A0A347AFG9-F1
#
_cell.length_a   1.000
_cell.length_b   1.000
_cell.length_c   1.000
_cell.angle_alpha   90.00
_cell.angle_beta   90.00
_cell.angle_gamma   90.00
#
_symmetry.space_group_name_H-M   'P 1'
#
loop_
_entity.id
_entity.type
_entity.pdbx_description
1 polymer ?
#
loop_
_entity_poly.entity_id
_entity_poly.type
_entity_poly.pdbx_seq_one_letter_code
_entity_poly.pdbx_strand_id
1 'polypeptide(L)'
;MNLKDILHDAGRYTCSDWTKLLLLGFTLLLLDLSNESASYGLKSHIFDYIFLVSGSILALVEGGYAFRIVEETIKGSTEPPHFNRFYELLVHGLKHWIMIVTYAIFPSIIIIIGVLFAVVDSDIGALIVILGFILTFPFTIQWMGALLNMAHNHGSLKSAYHFRTIYKRIRLIGLKRLTVAYVGIFLVASIITVTLRDSMSSTIPIFGIFIFQLILAPFILIYTTRILGLVDKPLN
;
A
#
# COMPACT_ATOMS: atom_id res chain seq x y z
N MET A 1 -18.11 -6.46 13.66
CA MET A 1 -18.53 -6.12 12.28
C MET A 1 -18.37 -7.32 11.38
N ASN A 2 -19.40 -7.67 10.63
CA ASN A 2 -19.29 -8.71 9.61
C ASN A 2 -18.51 -8.19 8.40
N LEU A 3 -17.97 -9.10 7.58
CA LEU A 3 -17.19 -8.73 6.40
C LEU A 3 -17.97 -7.82 5.45
N LYS A 4 -19.27 -8.09 5.26
CA LYS A 4 -20.17 -7.26 4.44
C LYS A 4 -20.21 -5.81 4.92
N ASP A 5 -20.30 -5.60 6.23
CA ASP A 5 -20.36 -4.25 6.82
C ASP A 5 -19.04 -3.50 6.62
N ILE A 6 -17.91 -4.20 6.72
CA ILE A 6 -16.57 -3.64 6.49
C ILE A 6 -16.44 -3.17 5.04
N LEU A 7 -16.83 -4.01 4.07
CA LEU A 7 -16.75 -3.66 2.64
C LEU A 7 -17.68 -2.49 2.31
N HIS A 8 -18.90 -2.51 2.84
CA HIS A 8 -19.86 -1.42 2.64
C HIS A 8 -19.39 -0.10 3.27
N ASP A 9 -18.88 -0.14 4.51
CA ASP A 9 -18.31 1.04 5.18
C ASP A 9 -17.13 1.60 4.40
N ALA A 10 -16.21 0.75 3.94
CA ALA A 10 -15.06 1.17 3.17
C ALA A 10 -15.45 1.85 1.85
N GLY A 11 -16.47 1.33 1.16
CA GLY A 11 -17.01 1.96 -0.05
C GLY A 11 -17.61 3.34 0.23
N ARG A 12 -18.45 3.44 1.27
CA ARG A 12 -19.05 4.72 1.69
C ARG A 12 -17.99 5.74 2.12
N TYR A 13 -17.00 5.31 2.88
CA TYR A 13 -15.88 6.13 3.33
C TYR A 13 -15.11 6.72 2.13
N THR A 14 -14.82 5.88 1.14
CA THR A 14 -14.07 6.29 -0.06
C THR A 14 -14.84 7.34 -0.88
N CYS A 15 -16.16 7.18 -1.02
CA CYS A 15 -17.01 8.12 -1.76
C CYS A 15 -17.49 9.33 -0.94
N SER A 16 -17.11 9.44 0.33
CA SER A 16 -17.62 10.51 1.22
C SER A 16 -17.09 11.89 0.87
N ASP A 17 -15.88 11.97 0.29
CA ASP A 17 -15.26 13.24 -0.09
C ASP A 17 -14.45 13.10 -1.38
N TRP A 18 -15.08 13.55 -2.48
CA TRP A 18 -14.48 13.53 -3.82
C TRP A 18 -13.26 14.44 -3.96
N THR A 19 -13.15 15.49 -3.15
CA THR A 19 -12.01 16.41 -3.22
C THR A 19 -10.75 15.69 -2.74
N LYS A 20 -10.85 14.97 -1.62
CA LYS A 20 -9.73 14.19 -1.07
C LYS A 20 -9.33 13.04 -2.01
N LEU A 21 -10.32 12.40 -2.63
CA LEU A 21 -10.10 11.36 -3.63
C LEU A 21 -9.33 11.91 -4.85
N LEU A 22 -9.77 13.04 -5.41
CA LEU A 22 -9.12 13.67 -6.57
C LEU A 22 -7.72 14.22 -6.24
N LEU A 23 -7.50 14.76 -5.03
CA LEU A 23 -6.17 15.20 -4.59
C LEU A 23 -5.19 14.02 -4.50
N LEU A 24 -5.64 12.88 -3.95
CA LEU A 24 -4.85 11.66 -3.96
C LEU A 24 -4.62 11.17 -5.38
N GLY A 25 -5.65 11.18 -6.24
CA GLY A 25 -5.54 10.82 -7.64
C GLY A 25 -4.51 11.66 -8.40
N PHE A 26 -4.49 12.96 -8.17
CA PHE A 26 -3.49 13.86 -8.75
C PHE A 26 -2.08 13.53 -8.25
N THR A 27 -1.94 13.20 -6.96
CA THR A 27 -0.66 12.75 -6.38
C THR A 27 -0.15 11.48 -7.07
N LEU A 28 -1.03 10.50 -7.28
CA LEU A 28 -0.72 9.23 -7.93
C LEU A 28 -0.41 9.41 -9.43
N LEU A 29 -1.15 10.30 -10.12
CA LEU A 29 -0.89 10.66 -11.50
C LEU A 29 0.52 11.25 -11.68
N LEU A 30 0.90 12.19 -10.81
CA LEU A 30 2.24 12.79 -10.85
C LEU A 30 3.34 11.77 -10.50
N LEU A 31 3.06 10.86 -9.57
CA LEU A 31 3.97 9.76 -9.24
C LEU A 31 4.21 8.85 -10.45
N ASP A 32 3.14 8.46 -11.15
CA ASP A 32 3.25 7.60 -12.34
C ASP A 32 4.01 8.29 -13.47
N LEU A 33 3.71 9.58 -13.70
CA LEU A 33 4.45 10.41 -14.66
C LEU A 33 5.95 10.48 -14.33
N SER A 34 6.30 10.50 -13.04
CA SER A 34 7.70 10.50 -12.61
C SER A 34 8.42 9.16 -12.84
N ASN A 35 7.69 8.05 -12.79
CA ASN A 35 8.26 6.71 -13.02
C ASN A 35 8.42 6.39 -14.52
N GLU A 36 7.57 6.97 -15.37
CA GLU A 36 7.59 6.75 -16.81
C GLU A 36 8.42 7.79 -17.59
N SER A 37 9.13 8.69 -16.91
CA SER A 37 9.92 9.78 -17.53
C SER A 37 10.89 9.30 -18.61
N ALA A 38 11.54 8.14 -18.39
CA ALA A 38 12.47 7.53 -19.34
C ALA A 38 11.80 7.08 -20.64
N SER A 39 10.53 6.66 -20.58
CA SER A 39 9.73 6.20 -21.72
C SER A 39 9.27 7.35 -22.62
N TYR A 40 9.18 8.57 -22.09
CA TYR A 40 8.75 9.77 -22.82
C TYR A 40 9.86 10.43 -23.65
N GLY A 41 11.04 9.82 -23.75
CA GLY A 41 12.11 10.28 -24.64
C GLY A 41 12.85 11.53 -24.15
N LEU A 42 12.63 11.95 -22.90
CA LEU A 42 13.39 13.00 -22.21
C LEU A 42 14.79 12.46 -21.84
N LYS A 43 15.65 12.23 -22.83
CA LYS A 43 17.02 11.72 -22.64
C LYS A 43 17.93 12.79 -22.04
N SER A 44 17.75 13.09 -20.76
CA SER A 44 18.61 13.99 -20.03
C SER A 44 18.67 13.60 -18.57
N HIS A 45 19.88 13.32 -18.10
CA HIS A 45 20.15 12.92 -16.73
C HIS A 45 19.58 13.90 -15.69
N ILE A 46 19.51 15.20 -16.01
CA ILE A 46 18.97 16.19 -15.07
C ILE A 46 17.47 16.00 -14.84
N PHE A 47 16.71 15.66 -15.88
CA PHE A 47 15.28 15.40 -15.76
C PHE A 47 15.05 14.10 -15.00
N ASP A 48 15.85 13.06 -15.25
CA ASP A 48 15.77 11.80 -14.52
C ASP A 48 15.96 12.01 -13.00
N TYR A 49 16.96 12.81 -12.60
CA TYR A 49 17.16 13.13 -11.18
C TYR A 49 16.00 13.93 -10.59
N ILE A 50 15.45 14.90 -11.33
CA ILE A 50 14.29 15.69 -10.87
C ILE A 50 13.09 14.77 -10.66
N PHE A 51 12.78 13.90 -11.62
CA PHE A 51 11.66 12.96 -11.53
C PHE A 51 11.85 11.95 -10.40
N LEU A 52 13.06 11.41 -10.22
CA LEU A 52 13.38 10.52 -9.11
C LEU A 52 13.11 11.19 -7.75
N VAL A 53 13.57 12.42 -7.57
CA VAL A 53 13.39 13.17 -6.32
C VAL A 53 11.91 13.51 -6.10
N SER A 54 11.23 14.05 -7.11
CA SER A 54 9.81 14.40 -6.99
C SER A 54 8.93 13.17 -6.77
N GLY A 55 9.19 12.07 -7.50
CA GLY A 55 8.49 10.81 -7.35
C GLY A 55 8.67 10.21 -5.96
N SER A 56 9.89 10.26 -5.42
CA SER A 56 10.16 9.81 -4.05
C SER A 56 9.37 10.62 -3.02
N ILE A 57 9.30 11.96 -3.18
CA ILE A 57 8.50 12.82 -2.29
C ILE A 57 7.01 12.45 -2.39
N LEU A 58 6.48 12.26 -3.59
CA LEU A 58 5.07 11.88 -3.81
C LEU A 58 4.75 10.50 -3.24
N ALA A 59 5.65 9.53 -3.37
CA ALA A 59 5.51 8.21 -2.77
C ALA A 59 5.46 8.28 -1.23
N LEU A 60 6.23 9.18 -0.61
CA LEU A 60 6.12 9.43 0.84
C LEU A 60 4.77 10.08 1.19
N VAL A 61 4.28 11.02 0.40
CA VAL A 61 2.96 11.63 0.61
C VAL A 61 1.85 10.57 0.54
N GLU A 62 1.90 9.71 -0.48
CA GLU A 62 0.98 8.59 -0.65
C GLU A 62 1.01 7.65 0.57
N GLY A 63 2.20 7.16 0.95
CA GLY A 63 2.36 6.25 2.09
C GLY A 63 1.92 6.89 3.41
N GLY A 64 2.17 8.19 3.59
CA GLY A 64 1.71 8.95 4.75
C GLY A 64 0.21 9.12 4.78
N TYR A 65 -0.42 9.33 3.62
CA TYR A 65 -1.86 9.42 3.50
C TYR A 65 -2.53 8.08 3.81
N ALA A 66 -2.01 6.98 3.23
CA ALA A 66 -2.43 5.61 3.53
C ALA A 66 -2.37 5.30 5.04
N PHE A 67 -1.26 5.68 5.70
CA PHE A 67 -1.12 5.55 7.15
C PHE A 67 -2.19 6.33 7.92
N ARG A 68 -2.42 7.59 7.56
CA ARG A 68 -3.44 8.43 8.23
C ARG A 68 -4.85 7.88 8.06
N ILE A 69 -5.19 7.27 6.92
CA ILE A 69 -6.49 6.59 6.76
C ILE A 69 -6.65 5.49 7.81
N VAL A 70 -5.63 4.65 8.00
CA VAL A 70 -5.65 3.58 9.01
C VAL A 70 -5.80 4.19 10.42
N GLU A 71 -5.02 5.22 10.73
CA GLU A 71 -5.06 5.90 12.03
C GLU A 71 -6.43 6.52 12.33
N GLU A 72 -6.98 7.30 11.41
CA GLU A 72 -8.28 7.95 11.56
C GLU A 72 -9.42 6.93 11.57
N THR A 73 -9.28 5.81 10.86
CA THR A 73 -10.24 4.70 10.91
C THR A 73 -10.33 4.07 12.29
N ILE A 74 -9.18 3.86 12.93
CA ILE A 74 -9.11 3.33 14.30
C ILE A 74 -9.71 4.32 15.30
N LYS A 75 -9.50 5.64 15.09
CA LYS A 75 -10.14 6.72 15.87
C LYS A 75 -11.64 6.86 15.60
N GLY A 76 -12.19 6.15 14.61
CA GLY A 76 -13.61 6.13 14.30
C GLY A 76 -14.07 7.18 13.30
N SER A 77 -13.17 7.84 12.57
CA SER A 77 -13.53 8.78 11.51
C SER A 77 -14.39 8.11 10.43
N THR A 78 -15.37 8.85 9.91
CA THR A 78 -16.24 8.44 8.79
C THR A 78 -15.83 9.04 7.45
N GLU A 79 -14.80 9.89 7.43
CA GLU A 79 -14.32 10.57 6.22
C GLU A 79 -12.78 10.45 6.05
N PRO A 80 -12.27 10.47 4.80
CA PRO A 80 -10.84 10.51 4.50
C PRO A 80 -10.14 11.70 5.17
N PRO A 81 -8.85 11.56 5.55
CA PRO A 81 -8.09 12.63 6.16
C PRO A 81 -7.83 13.78 5.19
N HIS A 82 -7.67 15.00 5.72
CA HIS A 82 -7.31 16.17 4.92
C HIS A 82 -5.82 16.18 4.53
N PHE A 83 -5.52 16.70 3.34
CA PHE A 83 -4.16 16.90 2.81
C PHE A 83 -3.40 18.11 3.38
N ASN A 84 -4.06 18.92 4.20
CA ASN A 84 -3.56 20.22 4.69
C ASN A 84 -2.27 20.16 5.53
N ARG A 85 -1.85 18.99 5.98
CA ARG A 85 -0.64 18.80 6.80
C ARG A 85 0.42 18.01 6.03
N PHE A 86 0.94 18.62 4.98
CA PHE A 86 1.92 18.00 4.07
C PHE A 86 3.17 17.48 4.80
N TYR A 87 3.72 18.24 5.74
CA TYR A 87 4.86 17.80 6.55
C TYR A 87 4.55 16.53 7.36
N GLU A 88 3.36 16.44 7.97
CA GLU A 88 2.94 15.24 8.70
C GLU A 88 2.81 14.04 7.75
N LEU A 89 2.25 14.25 6.55
CA LEU A 89 2.17 13.21 5.51
C LEU A 89 3.57 12.67 5.16
N LEU A 90 4.54 13.55 4.92
CA LEU A 90 5.92 13.13 4.65
C LEU A 90 6.54 12.34 5.80
N VAL A 91 6.38 12.81 7.04
CA VAL A 91 6.93 12.13 8.22
C VAL A 91 6.28 10.76 8.42
N HIS A 92 4.95 10.66 8.30
CA HIS A 92 4.24 9.39 8.38
C HIS A 92 4.62 8.46 7.22
N GLY A 93 4.78 8.99 6.01
CA GLY A 93 5.24 8.27 4.84
C GLY A 93 6.63 7.68 5.02
N LEU A 94 7.57 8.48 5.52
CA LEU A 94 8.93 8.02 5.77
C LEU A 94 8.96 6.90 6.81
N LYS A 95 8.21 7.04 7.91
CA LYS A 95 8.08 5.98 8.92
C LYS A 95 7.43 4.73 8.35
N HIS A 96 6.38 4.88 7.54
CA HIS A 96 5.70 3.76 6.88
C HIS A 96 6.65 3.02 5.93
N TRP A 97 7.43 3.76 5.14
CA TRP A 97 8.42 3.21 4.22
C TRP A 97 9.55 2.48 4.96
N ILE A 98 10.13 3.08 6.00
CA ILE A 98 11.16 2.43 6.84
C ILE A 98 10.64 1.11 7.42
N MET A 99 9.40 1.11 7.90
CA MET A 99 8.75 -0.10 8.40
C MET A 99 8.63 -1.14 7.28
N ILE A 100 8.07 -0.81 6.11
CA ILE A 100 7.95 -1.74 4.96
C ILE A 100 9.29 -2.37 4.64
N VAL A 101 10.33 -1.54 4.45
CA VAL A 101 11.69 -2.00 4.14
C VAL A 101 12.17 -2.99 5.21
N THR A 102 11.99 -2.67 6.49
CA THR A 102 12.46 -3.56 7.57
C THR A 102 11.80 -4.94 7.54
N TYR A 103 10.48 -5.00 7.29
CA TYR A 103 9.75 -6.27 7.19
C TYR A 103 10.01 -7.00 5.86
N ALA A 104 10.36 -6.29 4.79
CA ALA A 104 10.61 -6.87 3.47
C ALA A 104 12.06 -7.36 3.28
N ILE A 105 13.04 -6.86 4.05
CA ILE A 105 14.46 -7.19 3.88
C ILE A 105 14.70 -8.71 3.91
N PHE A 106 14.18 -9.41 4.92
CA PHE A 106 14.47 -10.84 5.10
C PHE A 106 13.98 -11.72 3.94
N PRO A 107 12.69 -11.68 3.53
CA PRO A 107 12.25 -12.45 2.37
C PRO A 107 12.95 -12.02 1.07
N SER A 108 13.26 -10.73 0.91
CA SER A 108 13.95 -10.23 -0.28
C SER A 108 15.38 -10.79 -0.40
N ILE A 109 16.11 -10.89 0.71
CA ILE A 109 17.45 -11.50 0.71
C ILE A 109 17.39 -12.95 0.24
N ILE A 110 16.41 -13.73 0.71
CA ILE A 110 16.26 -15.14 0.31
C ILE A 110 15.95 -15.26 -1.18
N ILE A 111 15.05 -14.40 -1.69
CA ILE A 111 14.75 -14.36 -3.14
C ILE A 111 16.00 -14.02 -3.94
N ILE A 112 16.78 -13.00 -3.54
CA ILE A 112 18.01 -12.61 -4.23
C ILE A 112 19.02 -13.76 -4.24
N ILE A 113 19.21 -14.45 -3.10
CA ILE A 113 20.09 -15.63 -3.03
C ILE A 113 19.62 -16.70 -4.01
N GLY A 114 18.32 -16.99 -4.07
CA GLY A 114 17.76 -17.98 -4.99
C GLY A 114 17.99 -17.61 -6.46
N VAL A 115 17.80 -16.34 -6.82
CA VAL A 115 18.06 -15.84 -8.19
C VAL A 115 19.54 -15.96 -8.55
N LEU A 116 20.44 -15.58 -7.63
CA LEU A 116 21.89 -15.73 -7.86
C LEU A 116 22.30 -17.20 -7.99
N PHE A 117 21.69 -18.09 -7.19
CA PHE A 117 21.97 -19.52 -7.23
C PHE A 117 21.42 -20.21 -8.48
N ALA A 118 20.31 -19.71 -9.04
CA ALA A 118 19.72 -20.23 -10.28
C ALA A 118 20.67 -20.16 -11.49
N VAL A 119 21.71 -19.30 -11.43
CA VAL A 119 22.78 -19.23 -12.44
C VAL A 119 23.71 -20.45 -12.37
N VAL A 120 23.88 -21.03 -11.17
CA VAL A 120 24.73 -22.21 -10.93
C VAL A 120 23.92 -23.49 -11.06
N ASP A 121 22.74 -23.54 -10.44
CA ASP A 121 21.81 -24.66 -10.48
C ASP A 121 20.38 -24.11 -10.49
N SER A 122 19.72 -24.26 -11.64
CA SER A 122 18.38 -23.70 -11.87
C SER A 122 17.31 -24.31 -10.98
N ASP A 123 17.41 -25.61 -10.67
CA ASP A 123 16.38 -26.32 -9.91
C ASP A 123 16.47 -25.94 -8.42
N ILE A 124 17.68 -25.93 -7.87
CA ILE A 124 17.91 -25.50 -6.49
C ILE A 124 17.61 -24.00 -6.34
N GLY A 125 18.04 -23.18 -7.29
CA GLY A 125 17.75 -21.74 -7.30
C GLY A 125 16.24 -21.46 -7.29
N ALA A 126 15.48 -22.15 -8.13
CA ALA A 126 14.02 -22.04 -8.17
C ALA A 126 13.36 -22.42 -6.83
N LEU A 127 13.82 -23.50 -6.17
CA LEU A 127 13.31 -23.90 -4.86
C LEU A 127 13.56 -22.82 -3.78
N ILE A 128 14.73 -22.18 -3.78
CA ILE A 128 15.05 -21.08 -2.84
C ILE A 128 14.16 -19.86 -3.13
N VAL A 129 13.95 -19.52 -4.40
CA VAL A 129 13.03 -18.43 -4.79
C VAL A 129 11.61 -18.71 -4.30
N ILE A 130 11.10 -19.93 -4.52
CA ILE A 130 9.77 -20.34 -4.03
C ILE A 130 9.69 -20.22 -2.51
N LEU A 131 10.72 -20.66 -1.78
CA LEU A 131 10.79 -20.50 -0.32
C LEU A 131 10.75 -19.02 0.09
N GLY A 132 11.49 -18.16 -0.61
CA GLY A 132 11.47 -16.71 -0.40
C GLY A 132 10.08 -16.11 -0.58
N PHE A 133 9.36 -16.51 -1.64
CA PHE A 133 7.96 -16.10 -1.86
C PHE A 133 7.02 -16.61 -0.77
N ILE A 134 7.14 -17.87 -0.34
CA ILE A 134 6.35 -18.43 0.78
C ILE A 134 6.57 -17.60 2.05
N LEU A 135 7.81 -17.18 2.31
CA LEU A 135 8.15 -16.35 3.46
C LEU A 135 7.62 -14.92 3.37
N THR A 136 7.28 -14.38 2.19
CA THR A 136 6.65 -13.05 2.12
C THR A 136 5.34 -12.99 2.91
N PHE A 137 4.54 -14.07 2.87
CA PHE A 137 3.22 -14.12 3.48
C PHE A 137 3.22 -13.84 5.00
N PRO A 138 3.97 -14.55 5.87
CA PRO A 138 4.01 -14.23 7.30
C PRO A 138 4.57 -12.83 7.58
N PHE A 139 5.53 -12.35 6.80
CA PHE A 139 6.07 -11.00 6.96
C PHE A 139 5.07 -9.91 6.57
N THR A 140 4.23 -10.14 5.56
CA THR A 140 3.10 -9.26 5.22
C THR A 140 2.09 -9.17 6.37
N ILE A 141 1.73 -10.30 6.99
CA ILE A 141 0.83 -10.29 8.15
C ILE A 141 1.45 -9.52 9.33
N GLN A 142 2.74 -9.69 9.57
CA GLN A 142 3.46 -8.93 10.59
C GLN A 142 3.49 -7.44 10.29
N TRP A 143 3.74 -7.06 9.03
CA TRP A 143 3.70 -5.67 8.56
C TRP A 143 2.32 -5.02 8.79
N MET A 144 1.23 -5.72 8.45
CA MET A 144 -0.13 -5.23 8.72
C MET A 144 -0.37 -5.03 10.23
N GLY A 145 0.05 -5.99 11.05
CA GLY A 145 -0.02 -5.88 12.51
C GLY A 145 0.83 -4.73 13.07
N ALA A 146 2.01 -4.50 12.49
CA ALA A 146 2.89 -3.39 12.82
C ALA A 146 2.26 -2.05 12.47
N LEU A 147 1.65 -1.94 11.28
CA LEU A 147 0.94 -0.76 10.81
C LEU A 147 -0.22 -0.39 11.73
N LEU A 148 -1.05 -1.38 12.09
CA LEU A 148 -2.14 -1.20 13.05
C LEU A 148 -1.60 -0.81 14.43
N ASN A 149 -0.52 -1.44 14.88
CA ASN A 149 0.08 -1.07 16.16
C ASN A 149 0.62 0.37 16.14
N MET A 150 1.25 0.81 15.05
CA MET A 150 1.68 2.20 14.87
C MET A 150 0.51 3.16 14.91
N ALA A 151 -0.60 2.84 14.25
CA ALA A 151 -1.80 3.65 14.24
C ALA A 151 -2.41 3.83 15.64
N HIS A 152 -2.36 2.79 16.49
CA HIS A 152 -2.73 2.89 17.91
C HIS A 152 -1.75 3.67 18.79
N ASN A 153 -0.52 3.88 18.31
CA ASN A 153 0.56 4.54 19.06
C ASN A 153 0.99 5.84 18.36
N HIS A 154 0.02 6.62 17.87
CA HIS A 154 0.21 7.94 17.27
C HIS A 154 1.28 8.00 16.16
N GLY A 155 1.39 6.93 15.36
CA GLY A 155 2.37 6.82 14.29
C GLY A 155 3.83 6.80 14.76
N SER A 156 4.10 6.29 15.96
CA SER A 156 5.47 6.08 16.44
C SER A 156 6.14 4.92 15.72
N LEU A 157 7.26 5.19 15.02
CA LEU A 157 8.04 4.15 14.33
C LEU A 157 8.55 3.06 15.29
N LYS A 158 8.93 3.44 16.52
CA LYS A 158 9.38 2.47 17.54
C LYS A 158 8.31 1.40 17.83
N SER A 159 7.05 1.79 17.81
CA SER A 159 5.95 0.87 18.06
C SER A 159 5.77 -0.19 16.95
N ALA A 160 6.27 0.08 15.74
CA ALA A 160 6.29 -0.87 14.63
C ALA A 160 7.13 -2.11 14.92
N TYR A 161 7.99 -2.07 15.93
CA TYR A 161 8.92 -3.13 16.29
C TYR A 161 8.63 -3.76 17.66
N HIS A 162 7.51 -3.39 18.31
CA HIS A 162 7.06 -4.05 19.53
C HIS A 162 6.37 -5.39 19.21
N PHE A 163 7.16 -6.38 18.75
CA PHE A 163 6.68 -7.66 18.24
C PHE A 163 5.70 -8.40 19.16
N ARG A 164 5.92 -8.35 20.48
CA ARG A 164 5.00 -8.96 21.45
C ARG A 164 3.61 -8.32 21.41
N THR A 165 3.53 -7.01 21.25
CA THR A 165 2.27 -6.27 21.14
C THR A 165 1.61 -6.52 19.80
N ILE A 166 2.40 -6.52 18.72
CA ILE A 166 1.95 -6.82 17.36
C ILE A 166 1.35 -8.22 17.28
N TYR A 167 2.03 -9.23 17.82
CA TYR A 167 1.54 -10.61 17.84
C TYR A 167 0.25 -10.75 18.64
N LYS A 168 0.16 -10.11 19.82
CA LYS A 168 -1.08 -10.06 20.60
C LYS A 168 -2.22 -9.45 19.78
N ARG A 169 -1.97 -8.35 19.08
CA ARG A 169 -2.96 -7.67 18.22
C ARG A 169 -3.41 -8.56 17.06
N ILE A 170 -2.48 -9.17 16.32
CA ILE A 170 -2.80 -10.13 15.25
C ILE A 170 -3.67 -11.27 15.79
N ARG A 171 -3.35 -11.79 16.97
CA ARG A 171 -4.13 -12.86 17.62
C ARG A 171 -5.54 -12.38 18.02
N LEU A 172 -5.68 -11.16 18.51
CA LEU A 172 -6.98 -10.57 18.88
C LEU A 172 -7.87 -10.35 17.66
N ILE A 173 -7.30 -9.89 16.55
CA ILE A 173 -8.03 -9.71 15.28
C ILE A 173 -8.38 -11.07 14.66
N GLY A 174 -7.48 -12.04 14.80
CA GLY A 174 -7.55 -13.36 14.20
C GLY A 174 -6.85 -13.40 12.84
N LEU A 175 -5.91 -14.35 12.69
CA LEU A 175 -5.10 -14.54 11.48
C LEU A 175 -5.99 -14.69 10.24
N LYS A 176 -7.06 -15.49 10.32
CA LYS A 176 -8.01 -15.71 9.22
C LYS A 176 -8.58 -14.39 8.68
N ARG A 177 -8.96 -13.46 9.55
CA ARG A 177 -9.57 -12.18 9.16
C ARG A 177 -8.56 -11.28 8.47
N LEU A 178 -7.34 -11.20 8.99
CA LEU A 178 -6.24 -10.47 8.34
C LEU A 178 -5.88 -11.06 6.98
N THR A 179 -5.79 -12.39 6.88
CA THR A 179 -5.52 -13.08 5.61
C THR A 179 -6.63 -12.84 4.59
N VAL A 180 -7.91 -12.96 4.98
CA VAL A 180 -9.03 -12.70 4.06
C VAL A 180 -9.04 -11.24 3.60
N ALA A 181 -8.78 -10.29 4.49
CA ALA A 181 -8.65 -8.89 4.12
C ALA A 181 -7.50 -8.69 3.13
N TYR A 182 -6.31 -9.21 3.43
CA TYR A 182 -5.14 -9.10 2.56
C TYR A 182 -5.38 -9.73 1.17
N VAL A 183 -5.78 -11.00 1.13
CA VAL A 183 -6.00 -11.73 -0.13
C VAL A 183 -7.16 -11.12 -0.93
N GLY A 184 -8.26 -10.74 -0.26
CA GLY A 184 -9.40 -10.09 -0.91
C GLY A 184 -9.01 -8.74 -1.52
N ILE A 185 -8.27 -7.91 -0.77
CA ILE A 185 -7.70 -6.64 -1.25
C ILE A 185 -6.78 -6.90 -2.46
N PHE A 186 -5.85 -7.84 -2.33
CA PHE A 186 -4.87 -8.14 -3.38
C PHE A 186 -5.54 -8.63 -4.66
N LEU A 187 -6.53 -9.53 -4.55
CA LEU A 187 -7.27 -10.04 -5.71
C LEU A 187 -8.10 -8.94 -6.37
N VAL A 188 -8.84 -8.14 -5.60
CA VAL A 188 -9.67 -7.06 -6.17
C VAL A 188 -8.79 -5.99 -6.82
N ALA A 189 -7.72 -5.57 -6.15
CA ALA A 189 -6.79 -4.59 -6.70
C ALA A 189 -6.09 -5.11 -7.97
N SER A 190 -5.66 -6.38 -7.98
CA SER A 190 -4.99 -6.96 -9.16
C SER A 190 -5.96 -7.15 -10.33
N ILE A 191 -7.19 -7.64 -10.09
CA ILE A 191 -8.21 -7.75 -11.14
C ILE A 191 -8.52 -6.38 -11.72
N ILE A 192 -8.80 -5.38 -10.89
CA ILE A 192 -9.10 -4.02 -11.37
C ILE A 192 -7.92 -3.46 -12.16
N THR A 193 -6.70 -3.61 -11.64
CA THR A 193 -5.51 -3.05 -12.32
C THR A 193 -5.27 -3.73 -13.65
N VAL A 194 -5.21 -5.07 -13.71
CA VAL A 194 -4.93 -5.79 -14.96
C VAL A 194 -6.05 -5.63 -15.98
N THR A 195 -7.31 -5.77 -15.55
CA THR A 195 -8.44 -5.73 -16.51
C THR A 195 -8.76 -4.33 -16.97
N LEU A 196 -8.83 -3.35 -16.06
CA LEU A 196 -9.29 -2.00 -16.41
C LEU A 196 -8.14 -1.13 -16.93
N ARG A 197 -6.92 -1.20 -16.39
CA ARG A 197 -5.80 -0.38 -16.91
C ARG A 197 -5.49 -0.73 -18.36
N ASP A 198 -5.36 -2.02 -18.68
CA ASP A 198 -4.95 -2.46 -20.03
C ASP A 198 -6.10 -2.29 -21.04
N SER A 199 -7.34 -2.55 -20.63
CA SER A 199 -8.51 -2.35 -21.52
C SER A 199 -8.80 -0.86 -21.77
N MET A 200 -8.64 0.00 -20.77
CA MET A 200 -8.90 1.44 -20.91
C MET A 200 -7.79 2.13 -21.71
N SER A 201 -6.52 1.75 -21.51
CA SER A 201 -5.39 2.29 -22.28
C SER A 201 -5.36 1.81 -23.74
N SER A 202 -5.95 0.67 -24.07
CA SER A 202 -6.07 0.23 -25.47
C SER A 202 -7.27 0.85 -26.18
N THR A 203 -8.37 1.13 -25.47
CA THR A 203 -9.61 1.65 -26.08
C THR A 203 -9.64 3.18 -26.16
N ILE A 204 -9.15 3.87 -25.13
CA ILE A 204 -9.10 5.35 -25.08
C ILE A 204 -7.75 5.76 -24.48
N PRO A 205 -6.67 5.78 -25.28
CA PRO A 205 -5.30 5.68 -24.75
C PRO A 205 -4.95 6.69 -23.66
N ILE A 206 -5.26 7.96 -23.91
CA ILE A 206 -4.90 9.03 -22.99
C ILE A 206 -5.96 9.15 -21.88
N PHE A 207 -7.24 9.33 -22.23
CA PHE A 207 -8.30 9.53 -21.23
C PHE A 207 -8.49 8.33 -20.29
N GLY A 208 -8.29 7.11 -20.78
CA GLY A 208 -8.39 5.89 -19.98
C GLY A 208 -7.37 5.85 -18.85
N ILE A 209 -6.13 6.27 -19.12
CA ILE A 209 -5.06 6.40 -18.12
C ILE A 209 -5.46 7.46 -17.09
N PHE A 210 -5.89 8.65 -17.52
CA PHE A 210 -6.30 9.71 -16.57
C PHE A 210 -7.44 9.27 -15.65
N ILE A 211 -8.45 8.58 -16.17
CA ILE A 211 -9.57 8.08 -15.34
C ILE A 211 -9.07 7.05 -14.33
N PHE A 212 -8.20 6.13 -14.75
CA PHE A 212 -7.65 5.12 -13.84
C PHE A 212 -6.85 5.80 -12.72
N GLN A 213 -5.91 6.69 -13.06
CA GLN A 213 -5.03 7.33 -12.10
C GLN A 213 -5.76 8.33 -11.19
N LEU A 214 -6.74 9.09 -11.70
CA LEU A 214 -7.44 10.12 -10.92
C LEU A 214 -8.59 9.57 -10.08
N ILE A 215 -9.17 8.41 -10.46
CA ILE A 215 -10.39 7.89 -9.81
C ILE A 215 -10.16 6.48 -9.27
N LEU A 216 -9.80 5.51 -10.12
CA LEU A 216 -9.75 4.10 -9.70
C LEU A 216 -8.59 3.81 -8.74
N ALA A 217 -7.39 4.27 -9.06
CA ALA A 217 -6.20 4.08 -8.22
C ALA A 217 -6.37 4.68 -6.79
N PRO A 218 -6.77 5.96 -6.62
CA PRO A 218 -7.00 6.51 -5.28
C PRO A 218 -8.20 5.86 -4.59
N PHE A 219 -9.23 5.44 -5.34
CA PHE A 219 -10.35 4.68 -4.77
C PHE A 219 -9.86 3.38 -4.14
N ILE A 220 -9.07 2.58 -4.87
CA ILE A 220 -8.52 1.31 -4.37
C ILE A 220 -7.65 1.57 -3.15
N LEU A 221 -6.77 2.58 -3.18
CA LEU A 221 -5.91 2.90 -2.04
C LEU A 221 -6.73 3.24 -0.79
N ILE A 222 -7.69 4.17 -0.91
CA ILE A 222 -8.52 4.58 0.24
C ILE A 222 -9.37 3.41 0.74
N TYR A 223 -9.98 2.65 -0.17
CA TYR A 223 -10.83 1.52 0.16
C TYR A 223 -10.07 0.42 0.91
N THR A 224 -8.89 0.05 0.42
CA THR A 224 -8.10 -1.05 0.97
C THR A 224 -7.47 -0.69 2.32
N THR A 225 -6.95 0.54 2.46
CA THR A 225 -6.43 1.06 3.73
C THR A 225 -7.54 1.21 4.78
N ARG A 226 -8.75 1.62 4.37
CA ARG A 226 -9.93 1.66 5.24
C ARG A 226 -10.34 0.27 5.73
N ILE A 227 -10.38 -0.74 4.85
CA ILE A 227 -10.65 -2.13 5.26
C ILE A 227 -9.65 -2.58 6.33
N LEU A 228 -8.36 -2.30 6.13
CA LEU A 228 -7.33 -2.67 7.08
C LEU A 228 -7.59 -2.06 8.48
N GLY A 229 -7.91 -0.77 8.54
CA GLY A 229 -8.26 -0.12 9.81
C GLY A 229 -9.54 -0.68 10.46
N LEU A 230 -10.55 -1.03 9.67
CA LEU A 230 -11.81 -1.62 10.17
C LEU A 230 -11.66 -3.06 10.66
N VAL A 231 -10.69 -3.80 10.10
CA VAL A 231 -10.37 -5.16 10.52
C VAL A 231 -9.85 -5.20 11.95
N ASP A 232 -9.21 -4.12 12.43
CA ASP A 232 -8.72 -4.00 13.80
C ASP A 232 -9.85 -3.87 14.85
N LYS A 233 -11.06 -3.45 14.45
CA LYS A 233 -12.20 -3.39 15.38
C LYS A 233 -12.67 -4.81 15.76
N PRO A 234 -12.76 -5.15 17.06
CA PRO A 234 -13.24 -6.46 17.49
C PRO A 234 -14.69 -6.70 17.03
N LEU A 235 -15.06 -7.98 16.90
CA LEU A 235 -16.45 -8.40 16.72
C LEU A 235 -17.15 -8.10 18.05
N ASN A 236 -17.98 -7.06 18.10
CA ASN A 236 -19.11 -7.05 19.03
C ASN A 236 -20.09 -8.14 18.59
#